data_AF-A0A931LJ13-F1
#
_entry.id   AF-A0A931LJ13-F1
#
_cell.length_a   1.000
_cell.length_b   1.000
_cell.length_c   1.000
_cell.angle_alpha   90.00
_cell.angle_beta   90.00
_cell.angle_gamma   90.00
#
_symmetry.space_group_name_H-M   'P 1'
#
loop_
_entity.id
_entity.type
_entity.pdbx_description
1 polymer ?
#
loop_
_entity_poly.entity_id
_entity_poly.type
_entity_poly.pdbx_seq_one_letter_code
_entity_poly.pdbx_strand_id
1 'polypeptide(L)'
;MIAYYSVAAEQEFWSEHWGGHSVDEMLAIARVSPLTDLILDALRAAPGPRVLEAGCGLGQYVLLLRERGWRAAGVDWSREALAACRAVAP
;
A
#
# COMPACT_ATOMS: atom_id res chain seq x y z
N MET A 1 -12.30 -0.60 16.79
CA MET A 1 -13.44 -0.05 16.03
C MET A 1 -12.85 0.72 14.86
N ILE A 2 -12.75 0.10 13.69
CA ILE A 2 -12.16 0.75 12.52
C ILE A 2 -13.31 1.19 11.64
N ALA A 3 -13.69 2.45 11.77
CA ALA A 3 -14.31 3.19 10.69
C ALA A 3 -14.35 4.67 11.03
N TYR A 4 -13.62 5.44 10.22
CA TYR A 4 -13.71 6.89 10.15
C TYR A 4 -15.06 7.29 9.52
N TYR A 5 -16.16 7.10 10.26
CA TYR A 5 -17.52 7.44 9.78
C TYR A 5 -17.93 8.90 10.09
N SER A 6 -17.10 9.65 10.84
CA SER A 6 -17.46 10.99 11.31
C SER A 6 -16.86 12.13 10.51
N VAL A 7 -16.02 11.85 9.52
CA VAL A 7 -15.30 12.86 8.72
C VAL A 7 -15.41 12.48 7.26
N ALA A 8 -15.61 13.46 6.38
CA ALA A 8 -15.58 13.20 4.94
C ALA A 8 -14.18 12.67 4.58
N ALA A 9 -14.12 11.55 3.86
CA ALA A 9 -12.88 10.93 3.38
C ALA A 9 -12.30 11.72 2.19
N GLU A 10 -12.03 13.01 2.42
CA GLU A 10 -11.47 13.94 1.44
C GLU A 10 -9.98 13.67 1.24
N GLN A 11 -9.41 14.17 0.13
CA GLN A 11 -7.99 13.97 -0.20
C GLN A 11 -7.07 14.43 0.93
N GLU A 12 -7.37 15.59 1.51
CA GLU A 12 -6.58 16.24 2.55
C GLU A 12 -6.45 15.38 3.82
N PHE A 13 -7.52 14.69 4.23
CA PHE A 13 -7.49 13.78 5.38
C PHE A 13 -6.49 12.63 5.21
N TRP A 14 -6.45 12.02 4.01
CA TRP A 14 -5.52 10.94 3.74
C TRP A 14 -4.08 11.44 3.55
N SER A 15 -3.91 12.63 2.99
CA SER A 15 -2.59 13.24 2.81
C SER A 15 -1.96 13.66 4.15
N GLU A 16 -2.76 14.13 5.12
CA GLU A 16 -2.30 14.31 6.50
C GLU A 16 -1.93 12.98 7.17
N HIS A 17 -2.74 11.93 6.98
CA HIS A 17 -2.47 10.60 7.55
C HIS A 17 -1.12 10.03 7.09
N TRP A 18 -0.76 10.22 5.82
CA TRP A 18 0.52 9.74 5.26
C TRP A 18 1.70 10.70 5.49
N GLY A 19 1.47 11.98 5.80
CA GLY A 19 2.50 13.01 5.88
C GLY A 19 3.58 12.79 6.94
N GLY A 20 3.32 11.93 7.93
CA GLY A 20 4.28 11.57 8.99
C GLY A 20 5.16 10.35 8.69
N HIS A 21 4.96 9.68 7.56
CA HIS A 21 5.61 8.41 7.24
C HIS A 21 6.41 8.50 5.94
N SER A 22 7.51 7.75 5.86
CA SER A 22 8.27 7.59 4.61
C SER A 22 7.96 6.26 3.92
N VAL A 23 8.13 6.23 2.59
CA VAL A 23 7.96 4.99 1.80
C VAL A 23 8.90 3.90 2.30
N ASP A 24 10.17 4.24 2.57
CA ASP A 24 11.17 3.28 3.03
C ASP A 24 10.84 2.69 4.41
N GLU A 25 10.35 3.53 5.33
CA GLU A 25 9.89 3.08 6.65
C GLU A 25 8.72 2.10 6.52
N MET A 26 7.70 2.46 5.75
CA MET A 26 6.53 1.60 5.56
C MET A 26 6.88 0.30 4.85
N LEU A 27 7.80 0.34 3.87
CA LEU A 27 8.31 -0.84 3.19
C LEU A 27 9.12 -1.74 4.14
N ALA A 28 9.97 -1.16 4.99
CA ALA A 28 10.70 -1.91 6.02
C ALA A 28 9.75 -2.62 6.99
N ILE A 29 8.67 -1.95 7.43
CA ILE A 29 7.61 -2.56 8.24
C ILE A 29 6.94 -3.70 7.49
N ALA A 30 6.56 -3.48 6.22
CA ALA A 30 5.93 -4.52 5.41
C ALA A 30 6.81 -5.77 5.27
N ARG A 31 8.14 -5.62 5.12
CA ARG A 31 9.06 -6.77 5.00
C ARG A 31 9.03 -7.74 6.19
N VAL A 32 8.83 -7.22 7.40
CA VAL A 32 8.85 -8.02 8.64
C VAL A 32 7.46 -8.28 9.22
N SER A 33 6.42 -7.70 8.62
CA SER A 33 5.06 -7.83 9.10
C SER A 33 4.54 -9.25 8.88
N PRO A 34 3.92 -9.91 9.89
CA PRO A 34 3.30 -11.22 9.72
C PRO A 34 2.13 -11.19 8.73
N LEU A 35 1.55 -10.01 8.48
CA LEU A 35 0.53 -9.83 7.43
C LEU A 35 1.08 -10.17 6.04
N THR A 36 2.37 -9.99 5.82
CA THR A 36 3.01 -10.31 4.54
C THR A 36 2.91 -11.78 4.20
N ASP A 37 3.14 -12.66 5.17
CA ASP A 37 3.05 -14.10 4.94
C ASP A 37 1.60 -14.50 4.62
N LEU A 38 0.63 -13.92 5.34
CA LEU A 38 -0.79 -14.13 5.06
C LEU A 38 -1.19 -13.68 3.65
N ILE A 39 -0.70 -12.51 3.21
CA ILE A 39 -0.93 -12.01 1.84
C ILE A 39 -0.34 -12.98 0.82
N LEU A 40 0.92 -13.39 1.00
CA LEU A 40 1.61 -14.27 0.05
C LEU A 40 0.96 -15.65 -0.03
N ASP A 41 0.51 -16.21 1.09
CA ASP A 41 -0.21 -17.49 1.12
C ASP A 41 -1.55 -17.40 0.39
N ALA A 42 -2.31 -16.33 0.62
CA ALA A 42 -3.54 -16.08 -0.10
C ALA A 42 -3.32 -15.92 -1.62
N LEU A 43 -2.27 -15.19 -2.01
CA LEU A 43 -1.93 -15.00 -3.43
C LEU A 43 -1.49 -16.30 -4.10
N ARG A 44 -0.72 -17.16 -3.42
CA ARG A 44 -0.32 -18.48 -3.96
C ARG A 44 -1.50 -19.41 -4.21
N ALA A 45 -2.57 -19.28 -3.43
CA ALA A 45 -3.79 -20.05 -3.62
C ALA A 45 -4.71 -19.48 -4.73
N ALA A 46 -4.46 -18.26 -5.21
CA ALA A 46 -5.32 -17.58 -6.17
C ALA A 46 -4.90 -17.84 -7.63
N PRO A 47 -5.86 -18.12 -8.54
CA PRO A 47 -5.58 -18.23 -9.96
C PRO A 47 -5.47 -16.82 -10.58
N GLY A 48 -4.24 -16.32 -10.80
CA GLY A 48 -4.06 -15.11 -11.59
C GLY A 48 -2.70 -14.42 -11.43
N PRO A 49 -2.16 -13.79 -12.48
CA PRO A 49 -0.82 -13.21 -12.43
C PRO A 49 -0.77 -11.80 -11.84
N ARG A 50 -1.89 -11.21 -11.40
CA ARG A 50 -2.02 -9.75 -11.11
C ARG A 50 -2.68 -9.46 -9.77
N VAL A 51 -2.15 -8.46 -9.07
CA VAL A 51 -2.65 -7.99 -7.78
C VAL A 51 -3.04 -6.51 -7.88
N LEU A 52 -4.19 -6.15 -7.30
CA LEU A 52 -4.62 -4.76 -7.12
C LEU A 52 -4.77 -4.49 -5.63
N GLU A 53 -4.05 -3.49 -5.11
CA GLU A 53 -4.21 -2.98 -3.74
C GLU A 53 -5.05 -1.70 -3.77
N ALA A 54 -6.27 -1.77 -3.22
CA ALA A 54 -7.16 -0.62 -3.11
C ALA A 54 -6.95 0.09 -1.76
N GLY A 55 -6.62 1.38 -1.81
CA GLY A 55 -6.16 2.13 -0.64
C GLY A 55 -4.70 1.81 -0.30
N CYS A 56 -3.82 1.87 -1.30
CA CYS A 56 -2.44 1.42 -1.14
C CYS A 56 -1.55 2.38 -0.33
N GLY A 57 -2.00 3.58 -0.03
CA GLY A 57 -1.23 4.61 0.66
C GLY A 57 0.10 4.90 -0.02
N LEU A 58 1.19 4.78 0.76
CA LEU A 58 2.57 4.93 0.29
C LEU A 58 3.08 3.72 -0.54
N GLY A 59 2.24 2.70 -0.74
CA GLY A 59 2.48 1.60 -1.67
C GLY A 59 3.36 0.48 -1.12
N GLN A 60 3.56 0.38 0.20
CA GLN A 60 4.51 -0.55 0.80
C GLN A 60 4.29 -2.02 0.40
N TYR A 61 3.04 -2.47 0.28
CA TYR A 61 2.73 -3.83 -0.15
C TYR A 61 2.78 -3.97 -1.68
N VAL A 62 2.35 -2.97 -2.45
CA VAL A 62 2.59 -2.92 -3.91
C VAL A 62 4.07 -3.12 -4.24
N LEU A 63 4.95 -2.33 -3.62
CA LEU A 63 6.39 -2.37 -3.86
C LEU A 63 6.98 -3.71 -3.45
N LEU A 64 6.66 -4.17 -2.24
CA LEU A 64 7.13 -5.44 -1.72
C LEU A 64 6.70 -6.63 -2.59
N LEU A 65 5.47 -6.62 -3.10
CA LEU A 65 4.97 -7.67 -3.99
C LEU A 65 5.67 -7.63 -5.35
N ARG A 66 5.92 -6.45 -5.91
CA ARG A 66 6.69 -6.29 -7.16
C ARG A 66 8.11 -6.80 -7.02
N GLU A 67 8.78 -6.51 -5.91
CA GLU A 67 10.12 -7.05 -5.61
C GLU A 67 10.13 -8.58 -5.53
N ARG A 68 9.02 -9.18 -5.10
CA ARG A 68 8.82 -10.64 -5.07
C ARG A 68 8.33 -11.23 -6.40
N GLY A 69 8.35 -10.44 -7.48
CA GLY A 69 8.01 -10.89 -8.83
C GLY A 69 6.52 -10.90 -9.16
N TRP A 70 5.65 -10.41 -8.27
CA TRP A 70 4.22 -10.29 -8.55
C TRP A 70 3.93 -9.06 -9.40
N ARG A 71 2.95 -9.16 -10.31
CA ARG A 71 2.46 -8.00 -11.07
C ARG A 71 1.43 -7.23 -10.25
N ALA A 72 1.89 -6.45 -9.29
CA ALA A 72 1.05 -5.64 -8.42
C ALA A 72 0.91 -4.18 -8.90
N ALA A 73 -0.28 -3.62 -8.68
CA ALA A 73 -0.60 -2.21 -8.84
C ALA A 73 -1.40 -1.72 -7.62
N GLY A 74 -1.21 -0.45 -7.24
CA GLY A 74 -1.95 0.19 -6.17
C GLY A 74 -2.78 1.36 -6.68
N VAL A 75 -3.89 1.61 -6.00
CA VAL A 75 -4.68 2.83 -6.16
C VAL A 75 -4.93 3.44 -4.79
N ASP A 76 -4.78 4.75 -4.67
CA ASP A 76 -5.10 5.49 -3.46
C ASP A 76 -5.74 6.83 -3.84
N TRP A 77 -6.50 7.40 -2.92
CA TRP A 77 -7.12 8.71 -3.10
C TRP A 77 -6.12 9.84 -2.82
N SER A 78 -5.13 9.63 -1.95
CA SER A 78 -4.07 10.60 -1.67
C SER A 78 -3.09 10.70 -2.85
N ARG A 79 -3.15 11.81 -3.58
CA ARG A 79 -2.22 12.09 -4.69
C ARG A 79 -0.80 12.26 -4.19
N GLU A 80 -0.62 12.83 -3.00
CA GLU A 80 0.66 13.03 -2.33
C GLU A 80 1.31 11.69 -2.00
N ALA A 81 0.56 10.73 -1.44
CA ALA A 81 1.09 9.40 -1.14
C ALA A 81 1.52 8.66 -2.42
N LEU A 82 0.71 8.74 -3.49
CA LEU A 82 1.07 8.18 -4.79
C LEU A 82 2.30 8.85 -5.41
N ALA A 83 2.44 10.17 -5.25
CA ALA A 83 3.62 10.91 -5.73
C ALA A 83 4.89 10.51 -4.97
N ALA A 84 4.81 10.37 -3.64
CA ALA A 84 5.91 9.90 -2.81
C ALA A 84 6.35 8.48 -3.21
N CYS A 85 5.39 7.56 -3.41
CA CYS A 85 5.67 6.20 -3.89
C CYS A 85 6.40 6.22 -5.24
N ARG A 86 5.91 7.01 -6.22
CA ARG A 86 6.50 7.10 -7.56
C ARG A 86 7.91 7.70 -7.57
N ALA A 87 8.21 8.60 -6.64
CA ALA A 87 9.54 9.18 -6.52
C ALA A 87 10.59 8.14 -6.12
N VAL A 88 10.20 7.10 -5.37
CA VAL A 88 11.08 5.99 -4.95
C VAL A 88 11.09 4.85 -5.98
N ALA A 89 9.95 4.58 -6.62
CA ALA A 89 9.79 3.49 -7.59
C ALA A 89 8.92 3.93 -8.79
N PRO A 90 9.54 4.46 -9.86
CA PRO A 90 8.83 4.96 -11.05
C PRO A 90 8.07 3.88 -11.86
#